data_AF-A0A8H4CH13-F1
#
_entry.id   AF-A0A8H4CH13-F1
#
_cell.length_a   1.000
_cell.length_b   1.000
_cell.length_c   1.000
_cell.angle_alpha   90.00
_cell.angle_beta   90.00
_cell.angle_gamma   90.00
#
_symmetry.space_group_name_H-M   'P 1'
#
loop_
_entity.id
_entity.type
_entity.pdbx_description
1 polymer ?
#
loop_
_entity_poly.entity_id
_entity_poly.type
_entity_poly.pdbx_seq_one_letter_code
_entity_poly.pdbx_strand_id
1 'polypeptide(L)'
;MRVLHLTSLLSVVSSALAATFTSCSSTQIATLEAAIERATNKSYAAIEHLEDNPNGSDIQTTWYGTFSTERYNRVLTAFKKFAPDLATTFRYDCSCTSSAVFATIGGTYGDVRICSVYFNEELLPPTGRHRNQWDTIIHEATHFRDVLGTTDYGYGVDYCKQFALEDPEKAVKNAE
;
A
#
# COMPACT_ATOMS: atom_id res chain seq x y z
N MET A 1 16.42 55.17 -29.28
CA MET A 1 16.19 54.43 -28.02
C MET A 1 15.60 53.08 -28.38
N ARG A 2 16.35 51.98 -28.20
CA ARG A 2 15.90 50.61 -28.47
C ARG A 2 15.88 49.88 -27.12
N VAL A 3 14.69 49.57 -26.62
CA VAL A 3 14.52 48.81 -25.38
C VAL A 3 14.60 47.33 -25.76
N LEU A 4 15.67 46.64 -25.35
CA LEU A 4 15.70 45.17 -25.39
C LEU A 4 14.91 44.65 -24.19
N HIS A 5 13.79 43.99 -24.45
CA HIS A 5 13.11 43.19 -23.44
C HIS A 5 13.80 41.83 -23.33
N LEU A 6 14.47 41.61 -22.20
CA LEU A 6 15.02 40.31 -21.81
C LEU A 6 13.89 39.51 -21.16
N THR A 7 13.24 38.61 -21.90
CA THR A 7 12.29 37.67 -21.30
C THR A 7 13.05 36.55 -20.63
N SER A 8 13.13 36.60 -19.29
CA SER A 8 13.62 35.51 -18.46
C SER A 8 12.60 34.37 -18.45
N LEU A 9 12.95 33.21 -19.02
CA LEU A 9 12.19 31.97 -18.81
C LEU A 9 12.56 31.42 -17.42
N LEU A 10 11.71 31.65 -16.43
CA LEU A 10 11.74 30.87 -15.19
C LEU A 10 11.29 29.45 -15.51
N SER A 11 12.23 28.50 -15.51
CA SER A 11 11.91 27.08 -15.52
C SER A 11 11.40 26.72 -14.13
N VAL A 12 10.08 26.51 -14.00
CA VAL A 12 9.51 25.93 -12.78
C VAL A 12 9.96 24.47 -12.75
N VAL A 13 10.97 24.17 -11.94
CA VAL A 13 11.31 22.79 -11.59
C VAL A 13 10.16 22.31 -10.70
N SER A 14 9.16 21.69 -11.32
CA SER A 14 8.15 20.93 -10.59
C SER A 14 8.89 19.77 -9.94
N SER A 15 9.20 19.87 -8.64
CA SER A 15 9.63 18.71 -7.88
C SER A 15 8.52 17.68 -8.00
N ALA A 16 8.74 16.63 -8.78
CA ALA A 16 7.83 15.50 -8.83
C ALA A 16 7.64 15.01 -7.38
N LEU A 17 6.39 14.95 -6.93
CA LEU A 17 6.07 14.33 -5.64
C LEU A 17 6.57 12.88 -5.69
N ALA A 18 7.38 12.50 -4.71
CA ALA A 18 8.01 11.19 -4.63
C ALA A 18 7.98 10.72 -3.18
N ALA A 19 7.91 9.41 -3.00
CA ALA A 19 8.06 8.78 -1.70
C ALA A 19 9.35 9.25 -1.02
N THR A 20 9.28 9.45 0.30
CA THR A 20 10.45 9.91 1.08
C THR A 20 10.96 8.80 1.98
N PHE A 21 12.27 8.74 2.17
CA PHE A 21 12.94 7.70 2.95
C PHE A 21 13.72 8.33 4.10
N THR A 22 13.54 7.83 5.32
CA THR A 22 14.24 8.30 6.51
C THR A 22 14.92 7.13 7.21
N SER A 23 16.14 7.33 7.70
CA SER A 23 16.93 6.28 8.38
C SER A 23 17.21 5.02 7.54
N CYS A 24 17.01 5.09 6.22
CA CYS A 24 17.24 3.98 5.29
C CYS A 24 18.62 4.11 4.62
N SER A 25 19.35 3.01 4.55
CA SER A 25 20.54 2.89 3.69
C SER A 25 20.16 2.88 2.21
N SER A 26 21.13 3.12 1.31
CA SER A 26 20.90 3.06 -0.14
C SER A 26 20.34 1.73 -0.61
N THR A 27 20.79 0.60 -0.04
CA THR A 27 20.26 -0.74 -0.37
C THR A 27 18.83 -0.93 0.10
N GLN A 28 18.49 -0.42 1.30
CA GLN A 28 17.11 -0.45 1.80
C GLN A 28 16.18 0.41 0.94
N ILE A 29 16.64 1.58 0.49
CA ILE A 29 15.90 2.45 -0.42
C ILE A 29 15.62 1.70 -1.74
N ALA A 30 16.64 1.12 -2.37
CA ALA A 30 16.45 0.38 -3.62
C ALA A 30 15.47 -0.80 -3.48
N THR A 31 15.50 -1.49 -2.33
CA THR A 31 14.54 -2.57 -2.01
C THR A 31 13.12 -2.02 -1.89
N LEU A 32 12.95 -0.92 -1.15
CA LEU A 32 11.65 -0.29 -0.96
C LEU A 32 11.11 0.30 -2.27
N GLU A 33 11.93 0.95 -3.10
CA GLU A 33 11.49 1.48 -4.39
C GLU A 33 10.90 0.37 -5.28
N ALA A 34 11.57 -0.78 -5.38
CA ALA A 34 11.05 -1.92 -6.14
C ALA A 34 9.75 -2.48 -5.55
N ALA A 35 9.65 -2.56 -4.21
CA ALA A 35 8.45 -3.02 -3.53
C ALA A 35 7.28 -2.03 -3.69
N ILE A 36 7.53 -0.72 -3.58
CA ILE A 36 6.56 0.38 -3.74
C ILE A 36 6.03 0.41 -5.17
N GLU A 37 6.90 0.31 -6.17
CA GLU A 37 6.49 0.25 -7.58
C GLU A 37 5.53 -0.92 -7.81
N ARG A 38 5.88 -2.11 -7.30
CA ARG A 38 5.05 -3.30 -7.46
C ARG A 38 3.74 -3.20 -6.67
N ALA A 39 3.77 -2.67 -5.45
CA ALA A 39 2.59 -2.42 -4.64
C ALA A 39 1.63 -1.46 -5.36
N THR A 40 2.15 -0.34 -5.87
CA THR A 40 1.40 0.65 -6.65
C THR A 40 0.72 0.01 -7.86
N ASN A 41 1.48 -0.75 -8.67
CA ASN A 41 0.94 -1.44 -9.84
C ASN A 41 -0.14 -2.48 -9.47
N LYS A 42 0.06 -3.22 -8.38
CA LYS A 42 -0.92 -4.22 -7.91
C LYS A 42 -2.17 -3.58 -7.30
N SER A 43 -2.04 -2.44 -6.65
CA SER A 43 -3.18 -1.65 -6.18
C SER A 43 -4.00 -1.09 -7.33
N TYR A 44 -3.36 -0.59 -8.40
CA TYR A 44 -4.09 -0.18 -9.61
C TYR A 44 -4.78 -1.34 -10.31
N ALA A 45 -4.14 -2.51 -10.41
CA ALA A 45 -4.78 -3.70 -10.97
C ALA A 45 -5.98 -4.16 -10.12
N ALA A 46 -5.94 -3.98 -8.79
CA ALA A 46 -7.09 -4.24 -7.93
C ALA A 46 -8.25 -3.24 -8.18
N ILE A 47 -7.94 -1.96 -8.40
CA ILE A 47 -8.93 -0.95 -8.79
C ILE A 47 -9.59 -1.33 -10.12
N GLU A 48 -8.80 -1.62 -11.15
CA GLU A 48 -9.28 -2.03 -12.47
C GLU A 48 -10.18 -3.26 -12.37
N HIS A 49 -9.73 -4.30 -11.66
CA HIS A 49 -10.53 -5.52 -11.45
C HIS A 49 -11.87 -5.22 -10.77
N LEU A 50 -11.88 -4.37 -9.74
CA LEU A 50 -13.11 -4.00 -9.06
C LEU A 50 -14.05 -3.25 -9.99
N GLU A 51 -13.55 -2.24 -10.71
CA GLU A 51 -14.35 -1.44 -11.66
C GLU A 51 -14.95 -2.27 -12.80
N ASP A 52 -14.23 -3.27 -13.29
CA ASP A 52 -14.71 -4.21 -14.30
C ASP A 52 -15.73 -5.22 -13.76
N ASN A 53 -15.79 -5.40 -12.43
CA ASN A 53 -16.66 -6.38 -11.76
C ASN A 53 -17.56 -5.70 -10.71
N PRO A 54 -18.43 -4.75 -11.10
CA PRO A 54 -19.21 -3.94 -10.16
C PRO A 54 -20.31 -4.72 -9.42
N ASN A 55 -20.58 -5.97 -9.83
CA ASN A 55 -21.55 -6.88 -9.22
C ASN A 55 -20.88 -8.07 -8.51
N GLY A 56 -19.58 -7.98 -8.24
CA GLY A 56 -18.79 -9.04 -7.62
C GLY A 56 -18.09 -9.95 -8.63
N SER A 57 -17.16 -10.75 -8.13
CA SER A 57 -16.38 -11.73 -8.87
C SER A 57 -15.93 -12.84 -7.93
N ASP A 58 -15.51 -13.98 -8.46
CA ASP A 58 -14.96 -15.09 -7.65
C ASP A 58 -13.75 -14.65 -6.81
N ILE A 59 -12.91 -13.76 -7.36
CA ILE A 59 -11.78 -13.17 -6.63
C ILE A 59 -12.30 -12.38 -5.42
N GLN A 60 -13.29 -11.51 -5.63
CA GLN A 60 -13.81 -10.69 -4.53
C GLN A 60 -14.51 -11.56 -3.47
N THR A 61 -15.27 -12.57 -3.88
CA THR A 61 -15.94 -13.48 -2.95
C THR A 61 -14.98 -14.38 -2.19
N THR A 62 -13.84 -14.74 -2.79
CA THR A 62 -12.79 -15.52 -2.11
C THR A 62 -12.20 -14.77 -0.90
N TRP A 63 -12.05 -13.46 -0.98
CA TRP A 63 -11.32 -12.66 0.03
C TRP A 63 -12.22 -11.78 0.89
N TYR A 64 -13.39 -11.38 0.38
CA TYR A 64 -14.31 -10.47 1.07
C TYR A 64 -15.72 -11.05 1.26
N GLY A 65 -15.91 -12.32 0.94
CA GLY A 65 -17.15 -13.07 1.16
C GLY A 65 -18.26 -12.71 0.18
N THR A 66 -19.50 -13.09 0.51
CA THR A 66 -20.67 -12.79 -0.31
C THR A 66 -20.72 -11.30 -0.69
N PHE A 67 -20.96 -11.04 -1.98
CA PHE A 67 -20.95 -9.69 -2.52
C PHE A 67 -21.90 -8.76 -1.75
N SER A 68 -21.42 -7.56 -1.48
CA SER A 68 -22.19 -6.45 -0.93
C SER A 68 -21.69 -5.17 -1.58
N THR A 69 -22.60 -4.39 -2.16
CA THR A 69 -22.28 -3.11 -2.78
C THR A 69 -21.60 -2.14 -1.80
N GLU A 70 -22.00 -2.16 -0.53
CA GLU A 70 -21.38 -1.32 0.51
C GLU A 70 -19.91 -1.69 0.75
N ARG A 71 -19.63 -2.99 0.97
CA ARG A 71 -18.27 -3.48 1.18
C ARG A 71 -17.40 -3.29 -0.06
N TYR A 72 -17.95 -3.59 -1.24
CA TYR A 72 -17.30 -3.33 -2.52
C TYR A 72 -16.88 -1.86 -2.64
N ASN A 73 -17.79 -0.92 -2.38
CA ASN A 73 -17.50 0.52 -2.49
C ASN A 73 -16.44 0.98 -1.47
N ARG A 74 -16.46 0.42 -0.25
CA ARG A 74 -15.44 0.70 0.77
C ARG A 74 -14.06 0.26 0.32
N VAL A 75 -13.92 -0.97 -0.18
CA VAL A 75 -12.64 -1.50 -0.70
C VAL A 75 -12.16 -0.70 -1.91
N LEU A 76 -13.04 -0.42 -2.88
CA LEU A 76 -12.67 0.37 -4.07
C LEU A 76 -12.21 1.79 -3.69
N THR A 77 -12.93 2.46 -2.80
CA THR A 77 -12.58 3.80 -2.32
C THR A 77 -11.23 3.80 -1.62
N ALA A 78 -10.96 2.78 -0.79
CA ALA A 78 -9.70 2.61 -0.10
C ALA A 78 -8.53 2.48 -1.07
N PHE A 79 -8.60 1.54 -2.02
CA PHE A 79 -7.55 1.35 -3.02
C PHE A 79 -7.32 2.61 -3.86
N LYS A 80 -8.40 3.27 -4.33
CA LYS A 80 -8.29 4.54 -5.07
C LYS A 80 -7.61 5.67 -4.29
N LYS A 81 -7.72 5.65 -2.96
CA LYS A 81 -7.10 6.64 -2.11
C LYS A 81 -5.59 6.41 -2.00
N PHE A 82 -5.16 5.24 -1.55
CA PHE A 82 -3.73 5.05 -1.22
C PHE A 82 -2.87 4.68 -2.42
N ALA A 83 -3.42 4.02 -3.46
CA ALA A 83 -2.64 3.58 -4.63
C ALA A 83 -1.76 4.69 -5.26
N PRO A 84 -2.29 5.89 -5.58
CA PRO A 84 -1.46 6.98 -6.11
C PRO A 84 -0.43 7.51 -5.10
N ASP A 85 -0.71 7.38 -3.81
CA ASP A 85 0.08 8.00 -2.73
C ASP A 85 1.29 7.16 -2.32
N LEU A 86 1.29 5.84 -2.56
CA LEU A 86 2.37 4.92 -2.18
C LEU A 86 3.75 5.39 -2.66
N ALA A 87 3.81 5.86 -3.91
CA ALA A 87 5.05 6.28 -4.56
C ALA A 87 5.28 7.80 -4.58
N THR A 88 4.30 8.60 -4.17
CA THR A 88 4.33 10.08 -4.34
C THR A 88 4.17 10.86 -3.04
N THR A 89 3.46 10.31 -2.06
CA THR A 89 3.08 11.00 -0.81
C THR A 89 3.66 10.30 0.42
N PHE A 90 3.76 8.96 0.41
CA PHE A 90 4.13 8.19 1.59
C PHE A 90 5.59 8.41 2.01
N ARG A 91 5.83 8.27 3.32
CA ARG A 91 7.15 8.31 3.95
C ARG A 91 7.46 6.95 4.58
N TYR A 92 8.64 6.42 4.26
CA TYR A 92 9.12 5.14 4.77
C TYR A 92 10.31 5.37 5.70
N ASP A 93 10.17 5.00 6.97
CA ASP A 93 11.20 5.14 8.01
C ASP A 93 11.79 3.78 8.41
N CYS A 94 13.08 3.58 8.13
CA CYS A 94 13.79 2.33 8.43
C CYS A 94 14.42 2.29 9.84
N SER A 95 14.01 3.18 10.75
CA SER A 95 14.57 3.26 12.12
C SER A 95 14.20 2.06 13.02
N CYS A 96 13.22 1.24 12.66
CA CYS A 96 12.81 0.10 13.46
C CYS A 96 13.82 -1.06 13.36
N THR A 97 14.23 -1.58 14.52
CA THR A 97 15.22 -2.67 14.61
C THR A 97 14.62 -4.04 14.94
N SER A 98 13.28 -4.16 14.96
CA SER A 98 12.58 -5.40 15.30
C SER A 98 12.93 -6.54 14.34
N SER A 99 13.27 -7.69 14.92
CA SER A 99 13.49 -8.94 14.18
C SER A 99 12.22 -9.78 14.00
N ALA A 100 11.05 -9.30 14.45
CA ALA A 100 9.81 -10.07 14.51
C ALA A 100 8.60 -9.38 13.86
N VAL A 101 8.67 -8.06 13.65
CA VAL A 101 7.60 -7.25 13.03
C VAL A 101 8.16 -6.69 11.75
N PHE A 102 7.50 -6.88 10.60
CA PHE A 102 8.01 -6.42 9.30
C PHE A 102 7.85 -4.91 9.12
N ALA A 103 6.65 -4.39 9.37
CA ALA A 103 6.33 -2.97 9.28
C ALA A 103 5.20 -2.62 10.26
N THR A 104 4.95 -1.33 10.43
CA THR A 104 3.81 -0.75 11.15
C THR A 104 3.50 0.63 10.58
N ILE A 105 2.26 1.11 10.66
CA ILE A 105 1.96 2.53 10.42
C ILE A 105 2.43 3.45 11.55
N GLY A 106 2.72 4.70 11.20
CA GLY A 106 2.90 5.82 12.11
C GLY A 106 1.56 6.46 12.52
N GLY A 107 1.64 7.63 13.16
CA GLY A 107 0.45 8.37 13.63
C GLY A 107 -0.19 9.27 12.55
N THR A 108 0.43 9.43 11.40
CA THR A 108 -0.01 10.30 10.31
C THR A 108 -0.17 9.49 9.03
N TYR A 109 -1.20 9.79 8.23
CA TYR A 109 -1.43 9.14 6.95
C TYR A 109 -0.17 9.13 6.08
N GLY A 110 0.18 7.95 5.58
CA GLY A 110 1.34 7.74 4.72
C GLY A 110 2.67 7.57 5.45
N ASP A 111 2.72 7.68 6.78
CA ASP A 111 3.91 7.34 7.55
C ASP A 111 3.97 5.83 7.79
N VAL A 112 4.93 5.15 7.15
CA VAL A 112 5.16 3.71 7.31
C VAL A 112 6.53 3.51 7.97
N ARG A 113 6.56 2.74 9.05
CA ARG A 113 7.81 2.34 9.72
C ARG A 113 8.18 0.93 9.27
N ILE A 114 9.36 0.79 8.68
CA ILE A 114 9.91 -0.46 8.17
C ILE A 114 10.94 -0.98 9.16
N CYS A 115 10.80 -2.24 9.57
CA CYS A 115 11.69 -2.87 10.53
C CYS A 115 12.79 -3.69 9.86
N SER A 116 13.88 -3.95 10.58
CA SER A 116 15.06 -4.65 10.05
C SER A 116 14.73 -6.01 9.40
N VAL A 117 13.77 -6.77 9.96
CA VAL A 117 13.36 -8.08 9.41
C VAL A 117 12.66 -8.01 8.05
N TYR A 118 12.10 -6.86 7.65
CA TYR A 118 11.52 -6.66 6.31
C TYR A 118 12.53 -6.93 5.18
N PHE A 119 13.80 -6.60 5.43
CA PHE A 119 14.88 -6.76 4.47
C PHE A 119 15.50 -8.17 4.48
N ASN A 120 15.00 -9.09 5.31
CA ASN A 120 15.41 -10.47 5.29
C ASN A 120 14.59 -11.25 4.25
N GLU A 121 15.14 -11.45 3.06
CA GLU A 121 14.45 -12.12 1.93
C GLU A 121 14.09 -13.59 2.19
N GLU A 122 14.73 -14.25 3.16
CA GLU A 122 14.35 -15.61 3.58
C GLU A 122 13.01 -15.61 4.34
N LEU A 123 12.76 -14.55 5.12
CA LEU A 123 11.54 -14.40 5.92
C LEU A 123 10.44 -13.61 5.21
N LEU A 124 10.84 -12.64 4.38
CA LEU A 124 9.95 -11.80 3.60
C LEU A 124 10.52 -11.65 2.18
N PRO A 125 10.19 -12.58 1.27
CA PRO A 125 10.73 -12.55 -0.08
C PRO A 125 10.29 -11.27 -0.82
N PRO A 126 11.03 -10.81 -1.84
CA PRO A 126 10.68 -9.60 -2.58
C PRO A 126 9.39 -9.74 -3.38
N THR A 127 9.06 -10.96 -3.82
CA THR A 127 7.82 -11.26 -4.54
C THR A 127 7.28 -12.62 -4.13
N GLY A 128 5.99 -12.84 -4.40
CA GLY A 128 5.32 -14.09 -4.07
C GLY A 128 3.83 -13.95 -4.29
N ARG A 129 3.09 -14.96 -3.84
CA ARG A 129 1.62 -14.94 -3.86
C ARG A 129 1.04 -14.22 -2.62
N HIS A 130 1.69 -14.40 -1.47
CA HIS A 130 1.31 -13.85 -0.16
C HIS A 130 2.59 -13.62 0.67
N ARG A 131 2.51 -12.78 1.71
CA ARG A 131 3.59 -12.43 2.66
C ARG A 131 4.94 -12.19 1.97
N ASN A 132 5.08 -11.04 1.34
CA ASN A 132 6.28 -10.57 0.67
C ASN A 132 6.42 -9.04 0.82
N GLN A 133 7.50 -8.47 0.29
CA GLN A 133 7.81 -7.06 0.52
C GLN A 133 6.73 -6.10 -0.02
N TRP A 134 6.18 -6.34 -1.21
CA TRP A 134 5.21 -5.43 -1.81
C TRP A 134 3.81 -5.58 -1.23
N ASP A 135 3.38 -6.79 -0.86
CA ASP A 135 2.06 -6.97 -0.23
C ASP A 135 2.03 -6.41 1.20
N THR A 136 3.16 -6.45 1.92
CA THR A 136 3.31 -5.81 3.23
C THR A 136 3.09 -4.29 3.13
N ILE A 137 3.51 -3.63 2.04
CA ILE A 137 3.25 -2.19 1.86
C ILE A 137 1.76 -1.92 1.71
N ILE A 138 1.04 -2.76 0.96
CA ILE A 138 -0.42 -2.63 0.79
C ILE A 138 -1.12 -2.88 2.12
N HIS A 139 -0.72 -3.93 2.84
CA HIS A 139 -1.21 -4.28 4.18
C HIS A 139 -1.18 -3.05 5.10
N GLU A 140 0.01 -2.44 5.27
CA GLU A 140 0.16 -1.25 6.11
C GLU A 140 -0.66 -0.05 5.61
N ALA A 141 -0.77 0.14 4.29
CA ALA A 141 -1.57 1.23 3.73
C ALA A 141 -3.06 1.13 4.12
N THR A 142 -3.60 -0.08 4.33
CA THR A 142 -4.99 -0.26 4.75
C THR A 142 -5.25 0.08 6.22
N HIS A 143 -4.23 0.03 7.08
CA HIS A 143 -4.36 0.33 8.51
C HIS A 143 -4.66 1.81 8.79
N PHE A 144 -4.33 2.72 7.87
CA PHE A 144 -4.62 4.13 8.08
C PHE A 144 -6.14 4.36 8.18
N ARG A 145 -6.54 5.14 9.19
CA ARG A 145 -7.95 5.51 9.42
C ARG A 145 -8.57 6.27 8.24
N ASP A 146 -7.74 6.99 7.49
CA ASP A 146 -8.16 7.70 6.28
C ASP A 146 -8.50 6.75 5.12
N VAL A 147 -8.13 5.45 5.22
CA VAL A 147 -8.32 4.41 4.20
C VAL A 147 -9.42 3.44 4.64
N LEU A 148 -9.09 2.44 5.46
CA LEU A 148 -10.04 1.47 6.01
C LEU A 148 -9.95 1.35 7.53
N GLY A 149 -8.80 1.71 8.13
CA GLY A 149 -8.55 1.45 9.54
C GLY A 149 -8.60 -0.04 9.86
N THR A 150 -8.04 -0.87 8.97
CA THR A 150 -8.00 -2.33 9.16
C THR A 150 -7.28 -2.70 10.45
N THR A 151 -7.58 -3.89 10.94
CA THR A 151 -6.96 -4.54 12.10
C THR A 151 -6.36 -5.86 11.64
N ASP A 152 -5.38 -6.37 12.37
CA ASP A 152 -4.83 -7.71 12.16
C ASP A 152 -5.64 -8.75 12.92
N TYR A 153 -6.81 -9.13 12.39
CA TYR A 153 -7.62 -10.19 12.99
C TYR A 153 -6.97 -11.57 12.81
N GLY A 154 -6.19 -11.76 11.75
CA GLY A 154 -5.45 -12.98 11.48
C GLY A 154 -4.58 -12.83 10.23
N TYR A 155 -3.55 -13.66 10.16
CA TYR A 155 -2.59 -13.64 9.05
C TYR A 155 -2.60 -14.96 8.29
N GLY A 156 -2.43 -14.86 6.98
CA GLY A 156 -2.31 -16.02 6.09
C GLY A 156 -3.63 -16.44 5.46
N VAL A 157 -3.49 -17.10 4.31
CA VAL A 157 -4.58 -17.38 3.36
C VAL A 157 -5.77 -18.07 3.99
N ASP A 158 -5.53 -19.04 4.87
CA ASP A 158 -6.61 -19.84 5.46
C ASP A 158 -7.48 -19.00 6.39
N TYR A 159 -6.88 -18.13 7.22
CA TYR A 159 -7.62 -17.20 8.07
C TYR A 159 -8.38 -16.17 7.24
N CYS A 160 -7.76 -15.56 6.22
CA CYS A 160 -8.43 -14.58 5.37
C CYS A 160 -9.66 -15.19 4.67
N LYS A 161 -9.53 -16.41 4.13
CA LYS A 161 -10.66 -17.13 3.53
C LYS A 161 -11.72 -17.53 4.55
N GLN A 162 -11.31 -17.94 5.75
CA GLN A 162 -12.24 -18.25 6.82
C GLN A 162 -13.06 -17.02 7.22
N PHE A 163 -12.42 -15.85 7.35
CA PHE A 163 -13.13 -14.61 7.62
C PHE A 163 -14.08 -14.25 6.48
N ALA A 164 -13.66 -14.39 5.22
CA ALA A 164 -14.55 -14.16 4.08
C ALA A 164 -15.80 -15.06 4.11
N LEU A 165 -15.65 -16.31 4.56
CA LEU A 165 -16.76 -17.26 4.66
C LEU A 165 -17.68 -16.99 5.87
N GLU A 166 -17.10 -16.71 7.04
CA GLU A 166 -17.82 -16.68 8.32
C GLU A 166 -18.25 -15.26 8.73
N ASP A 167 -17.45 -14.25 8.42
CA ASP A 167 -17.65 -12.86 8.83
C ASP A 167 -17.07 -11.88 7.78
N PRO A 168 -17.80 -11.63 6.67
CA PRO A 168 -17.36 -10.72 5.61
C PRO A 168 -17.03 -9.29 6.07
N GLU A 169 -17.62 -8.82 7.17
CA GLU A 169 -17.27 -7.51 7.75
C GLU A 169 -15.92 -7.53 8.43
N LYS A 170 -15.56 -8.63 9.10
CA LYS A 170 -14.21 -8.86 9.59
C LYS A 170 -13.21 -8.99 8.44
N ALA A 171 -13.57 -9.69 7.37
CA ALA A 171 -12.69 -9.85 6.21
C ALA A 171 -12.29 -8.49 5.59
N VAL A 172 -13.25 -7.58 5.37
CA VAL A 172 -12.95 -6.22 4.85
C VAL A 172 -12.21 -5.34 5.86
N LYS A 173 -12.22 -5.70 7.15
CA LYS A 173 -11.47 -5.02 8.20
C LYS A 173 -10.16 -5.72 8.54
N ASN A 174 -9.80 -6.82 7.88
CA ASN A 174 -8.50 -7.47 8.00
C ASN A 174 -7.53 -6.85 7.00
N ALA A 175 -6.28 -6.59 7.42
CA ALA A 175 -5.29 -5.96 6.53
C ALA A 175 -4.68 -6.94 5.50
N GLU A 176 -4.56 -8.23 5.88
CA GLU A 176 -4.08 -9.33 5.03
C GLU A 176 -5.17 -9.84 4.08
#